data_AF-A0AA85B7D1-F1
#
_entry.id   AF-A0AA85B7D1-F1
#
_cell.length_a   1.000
_cell.length_b   1.000
_cell.length_c   1.000
_cell.angle_alpha   90.00
_cell.angle_beta   90.00
_cell.angle_gamma   90.00
#
_symmetry.space_group_name_H-M   'P 1'
#
loop_
_entity.id
_entity.type
_entity.pdbx_description
1 polymer ?
#
loop_
_entity_poly.entity_id
_entity_poly.type
_entity_poly.pdbx_seq_one_letter_code
_entity_poly.pdbx_strand_id
1 'polypeptide(L)' 'MTLNPVCENVETSEGVPLTVTGVAQVKVMRDDKLLEAACQQFLGKKQRDIQNTILQTMEGHLRAILGTLTVEAIYR' A
#
# COMPACT_ATOMS: atom_id res chain seq x y z
N MET A 1 -9.95 8.82 0.27
CA MET A 1 -9.01 9.19 -0.81
C MET A 1 -8.67 7.93 -1.57
N THR A 2 -8.61 8.02 -2.89
CA THR A 2 -8.27 6.89 -3.76
C THR A 2 -6.77 6.85 -3.99
N LEU A 3 -6.14 5.70 -3.76
CA LEU A 3 -4.74 5.43 -4.06
C LEU A 3 -4.66 4.28 -5.06
N ASN A 4 -3.67 4.33 -5.95
CA ASN A 4 -3.46 3.32 -6.98
C ASN A 4 -2.06 2.70 -6.80
N PRO A 5 -1.88 1.76 -5.85
CA PRO A 5 -0.59 1.09 -5.66
C PRO A 5 -0.22 0.26 -6.88
N VAL A 6 1.05 0.34 -7.28
CA VAL A 6 1.61 -0.46 -8.37
C VAL A 6 2.85 -1.19 -7.87
N CYS A 7 2.90 -2.49 -8.11
CA CYS A 7 4.06 -3.32 -7.82
C CYS A 7 4.55 -3.92 -9.14
N GLU A 8 5.65 -3.39 -9.66
CA GLU A 8 6.29 -3.87 -10.88
C GLU A 8 7.34 -4.93 -10.56
N ASN A 9 7.40 -5.95 -11.42
CA ASN A 9 8.43 -7.00 -11.42
C ASN A 9 8.66 -7.64 -10.05
N VAL A 10 7.57 -8.02 -9.36
CA VAL A 10 7.64 -8.74 -8.09
C VAL A 10 7.62 -10.24 -8.37
N GLU A 11 8.62 -10.96 -7.87
CA GLU A 11 8.67 -12.41 -7.95
C GLU A 11 7.68 -13.03 -6.96
N THR A 12 6.88 -13.98 -7.43
CA THR A 12 6.05 -14.83 -6.57
C THR A 12 6.90 -15.84 -5.80
N SER A 13 6.27 -16.62 -4.92
CA SER A 13 6.95 -17.73 -4.22
C SER A 13 7.60 -18.78 -5.14
N GLU A 14 7.19 -18.83 -6.41
CA GLU A 14 7.69 -19.74 -7.44
C GLU A 14 8.72 -19.08 -8.38
N GLY A 15 9.10 -17.83 -8.11
CA GLY A 15 10.06 -17.07 -8.91
C GLY A 15 9.48 -16.51 -10.22
N VAL A 16 8.15 -16.43 -10.35
CA VAL A 16 7.51 -15.87 -11.54
C VAL A 16 7.36 -14.35 -11.38
N PRO A 17 7.94 -13.53 -12.27
CA PRO A 17 7.81 -12.07 -12.18
C PRO A 17 6.41 -11.62 -12.60
N LEU A 18 5.75 -10.83 -11.76
CA LEU A 18 4.43 -10.27 -12.01
C LEU A 18 4.42 -8.75 -11.79
N THR A 19 3.54 -8.09 -12.54
CA THR A 19 3.17 -6.68 -12.31
C THR A 19 1.72 -6.61 -11.87
N VAL A 20 1.50 -6.05 -10.69
CA VAL A 20 0.17 -5.98 -10.06
C VAL A 20 -0.21 -4.52 -9.83
N THR A 21 -1.41 -4.16 -10.28
CA THR A 21 -2.03 -2.87 -10.01
C THR A 21 -3.22 -3.06 -9.08
N GLY A 22 -3.40 -2.13 -8.15
CA GLY A 22 -4.52 -2.14 -7.22
C GLY A 22 -5.21 -0.79 -7.13
N VAL A 23 -6.40 -0.79 -6.54
CA VAL A 23 -7.12 0.43 -6.15
C VAL A 23 -7.48 0.32 -4.67
N ALA A 24 -7.06 1.30 -3.88
CA ALA A 24 -7.30 1.35 -2.45
C ALA A 24 -8.04 2.63 -2.06
N GLN A 25 -9.10 2.49 -1.27
CA GLN A 25 -9.78 3.61 -0.64
C GLN A 25 -9.30 3.74 0.81
N VAL A 26 -8.68 4.87 1.13
CA VAL A 26 -8.16 5.11 2.49
C VAL A 26 -8.78 6.37 3.10
N LYS A 27 -8.93 6.36 4.43
CA LYS A 27 -9.39 7.50 5.22
C LYS A 27 -8.64 7.52 6.56
N VAL A 28 -8.46 8.70 7.11
CA VAL A 28 -7.92 8.86 8.47
C VAL A 28 -8.99 8.39 9.46
N MET A 29 -8.61 7.53 10.39
CA MET A 29 -9.49 7.07 11.46
C MET A 29 -9.73 8.20 12.47
N ARG A 30 -10.92 8.22 13.07
CA ARG A 30 -11.35 9.25 14.04
C ARG A 30 -11.21 8.82 15.50
N ASP A 31 -10.51 7.71 15.74
CA ASP A 31 -10.16 7.32 17.11
C ASP A 31 -9.11 8.29 17.66
N ASP A 32 -9.29 8.78 18.89
CA ASP A 32 -8.49 9.88 19.46
C ASP A 32 -6.98 9.58 19.44
N LYS A 33 -6.59 8.35 19.79
CA LYS A 33 -5.17 7.95 19.83
C LYS A 33 -4.57 7.87 18.43
N LEU A 34 -5.34 7.33 17.48
CA LEU A 34 -4.89 7.21 16.09
C LEU A 34 -4.87 8.57 15.38
N LEU A 35 -5.82 9.45 15.71
CA LEU A 35 -5.91 10.79 15.15
C LEU A 35 -4.74 11.65 15.64
N GLU A 36 -4.36 11.55 16.92
CA GLU A 36 -3.17 12.23 17.45
C GLU A 36 -1.90 11.79 16.70
N ALA A 37 -1.70 10.48 16.52
CA ALA A 37 -0.56 9.94 15.78
C ALA A 37 -0.55 10.41 14.31
N ALA A 38 -1.72 10.39 13.65
CA ALA A 38 -1.85 10.88 12.27
C ALA A 38 -1.53 12.37 12.16
N CYS A 39 -1.99 13.18 13.11
CA CYS A 39 -1.64 14.59 13.20
C CYS A 39 -0.13 14.77 13.41
N GLN A 40 0.50 14.06 14.35
CA GLN A 40 1.95 14.13 14.56
C GLN A 40 2.75 13.77 13.29
N GLN A 41 2.29 12.76 12.55
CA GLN A 41 2.97 12.28 11.33
C GLN A 41 2.78 13.20 10.11
N PHE A 42 1.61 13.85 9.99
CA PHE A 42 1.17 14.51 8.77
C PHE A 42 0.91 16.02 8.89
N LEU A 43 0.89 16.59 10.11
CA LEU A 43 0.67 18.03 10.31
C LEU A 43 1.74 18.84 9.56
N GLY A 44 1.29 19.81 8.78
CA GLY A 44 2.16 20.67 7.96
C GLY A 44 2.65 20.05 6.64
N LYS A 45 2.40 18.76 6.37
CA LYS A 45 2.72 18.14 5.08
C LYS A 45 1.67 18.47 4.03
N LYS A 46 2.07 18.53 2.76
CA LYS A 46 1.11 18.68 1.66
C LYS A 46 0.35 17.38 1.48
N GLN A 47 -0.89 17.47 0.98
CA GLN A 47 -1.74 16.30 0.73
C GLN A 47 -1.04 15.25 -0.15
N ARG A 48 -0.26 15.68 -1.14
CA ARG A 48 0.53 14.79 -2.00
C ARG A 48 1.57 13.98 -1.22
N ASP A 49 2.25 14.58 -0.25
CA ASP A 49 3.28 13.91 0.54
C ASP A 49 2.66 12.86 1.47
N ILE A 50 1.48 13.17 2.03
CA ILE A 50 0.68 12.23 2.81
C ILE A 50 0.27 11.03 1.94
N GLN A 51 -0.28 11.29 0.75
CA GLN A 51 -0.68 10.24 -0.19
C GLN A 51 0.51 9.37 -0.60
N ASN A 52 1.67 9.97 -0.91
CA ASN A 52 2.88 9.23 -1.27
C ASN A 52 3.36 8.32 -0.12
N THR A 53 3.33 8.82 1.11
CA THR A 53 3.73 8.03 2.29
C THR A 53 2.84 6.79 2.46
N ILE A 54 1.53 6.97 2.31
CA ILE A 54 0.56 5.87 2.41
C ILE A 54 0.74 4.90 1.23
N LEU A 55 0.91 5.43 0.01
CA LEU A 55 1.12 4.64 -1.21
C LEU A 55 2.33 3.71 -1.07
N GLN A 56 3.48 4.26 -0.65
CA GLN A 56 4.70 3.48 -0.41
C GLN A 56 4.50 2.37 0.62
N THR A 57 3.76 2.65 1.68
CA THR A 57 3.45 1.65 2.72
C THR A 57 2.60 0.51 2.13
N MET A 58 1.58 0.84 1.35
CA MET A 58 0.73 -0.16 0.70
C MET A 58 1.48 -0.98 -0.33
N GLU A 59 2.32 -0.37 -1.16
CA GLU A 59 3.16 -1.06 -2.14
C GLU A 59 4.20 -1.98 -1.47
N GLY A 60 4.78 -1.54 -0.36
CA GLY A 60 5.68 -2.38 0.44
C GLY A 60 4.98 -3.64 0.97
N HIS A 61 3.79 -3.48 1.55
CA HIS A 61 2.99 -4.60 2.04
C HIS A 61 2.52 -5.51 0.89
N LEU A 62 2.03 -4.94 -0.21
CA LEU A 62 1.58 -5.70 -1.38
C LEU A 62 2.73 -6.55 -1.95
N ARG A 63 3.92 -5.97 -2.10
CA ARG A 63 5.12 -6.71 -2.54
C ARG A 63 5.46 -7.87 -1.60
N ALA A 64 5.43 -7.65 -0.29
CA ALA A 64 5.70 -8.70 0.69
C ALA A 64 4.68 -9.85 0.61
N ILE A 65 3.40 -9.52 0.40
CA ILE A 65 2.34 -10.52 0.23
C ILE A 65 2.55 -11.32 -1.07
N LEU A 66 2.77 -10.63 -2.20
CA LEU A 66 2.96 -11.25 -3.51
C LEU A 66 4.15 -12.24 -3.50
N GLY A 67 5.24 -11.92 -2.79
CA GLY A 67 6.39 -12.81 -2.65
C GLY A 67 6.11 -14.11 -1.89
N THR A 68 4.98 -14.20 -1.16
CA THR A 68 4.57 -15.40 -0.41
C THR A 68 3.46 -16.20 -1.09
N LEU A 69 2.82 -15.67 -2.12
CA LEU A 69 1.73 -16.33 -2.83
C LEU A 69 2.25 -17.10 -4.06
N THR A 70 1.53 -18.16 -4.46
CA THR A 70 1.74 -18.82 -5.75
C THR A 70 1.04 -18.04 -6.85
N VAL A 71 1.39 -18.30 -8.11
CA VAL A 71 0.76 -17.61 -9.25
C VAL A 71 -0.75 -17.84 -9.25
N GLU A 72 -1.20 -19.08 -9.03
CA GLU A 72 -2.62 -19.45 -9.02
C GLU A 72 -3.39 -18.75 -7.91
N ALA A 73 -2.79 -18.58 -6.73
CA ALA A 73 -3.41 -17.91 -5.59
C ALA A 73 -3.63 -16.41 -5.84
N ILE A 74 -2.84 -15.80 -6.74
CA ILE A 74 -2.97 -14.38 -7.11
C ILE A 74 -4.07 -14.19 -8.17
N TYR A 75 -4.23 -15.14 -9.09
CA TYR A 75 -5.20 -15.06 -10.19
C TYR A 75 -6.62 -15.51 -9.84
N ARG A 76 -6.80 -16.26 -8.74
CA ARG A 76 -8.11 -16.79 -8.31
C ARG A 76 -8.93 -15.76 -7.55
#